data_AF-A0A7X3G8Q8-F1
#
_entry.id   AF-A0A7X3G8Q8-F1
#
_cell.length_a   1.000
_cell.length_b   1.000
_cell.length_c   1.000
_cell.angle_alpha   90.00
_cell.angle_beta   90.00
_cell.angle_gamma   90.00
#
_symmetry.space_group_name_H-M   'P 1'
#
loop_
_entity.id
_entity.type
_entity.pdbx_description
1 polymer ?
#
loop_
_entity_poly.entity_id
_entity_poly.type
_entity_poly.pdbx_seq_one_letter_code
_entity_poly.pdbx_strand_id
1 'polypeptide(L)'
;MVMIVDNLDYIPRLEDDSIHYDFDGHSTIYKENPKIYLNGSPEQYVVYKNDELYYFTGQGKFSHFRILGSDSKFDDSSDQRKMEAKKYVAEILEPLIAIQPEPPIYSSKSTGSFIVI
;
A
#
# COMPACT_ATOMS: atom_id res chain seq x y z
N MET A 1 -6.74 1.02 -10.97
CA MET A 1 -5.52 0.24 -11.06
C MET A 1 -5.51 -0.68 -9.85
N VAL A 2 -5.85 -1.95 -10.03
CA VAL A 2 -5.90 -2.90 -8.92
C VAL A 2 -4.51 -3.52 -8.84
N MET A 3 -3.81 -3.33 -7.72
CA MET A 3 -2.58 -4.07 -7.44
C MET A 3 -3.03 -5.39 -6.81
N ILE A 4 -3.15 -6.44 -7.62
CA ILE A 4 -3.23 -7.80 -7.08
C ILE A 4 -1.77 -8.18 -6.87
N VAL A 5 -1.31 -8.16 -5.62
CA VAL A 5 -0.02 -8.73 -5.30
C VAL A 5 -0.25 -10.24 -5.23
N ASP A 6 -0.10 -10.93 -6.36
CA ASP A 6 -0.09 -12.39 -6.40
C ASP A 6 1.27 -12.89 -5.88
N ASN A 7 1.31 -14.07 -5.26
CA ASN A 7 2.54 -14.72 -4.73
C ASN A 7 3.21 -13.99 -3.56
N LEU A 8 2.42 -13.41 -2.68
CA LEU A 8 2.85 -12.70 -1.49
C LEU A 8 3.72 -13.52 -0.51
N ASP A 9 3.47 -14.83 -0.40
CA ASP A 9 4.30 -15.76 0.37
C ASP A 9 5.75 -15.86 -0.13
N TYR A 10 5.98 -15.45 -1.38
CA TYR A 10 7.28 -15.48 -2.04
C TYR A 10 7.99 -14.12 -2.02
N ILE A 11 7.38 -13.07 -1.44
CA ILE A 11 8.09 -11.81 -1.21
C ILE A 11 9.16 -12.07 -0.15
N PRO A 12 10.46 -11.86 -0.46
CA PRO A 12 11.51 -11.99 0.54
C PRO A 12 11.29 -10.96 1.65
N ARG A 13 11.59 -11.35 2.89
CA ARG A 13 11.57 -10.41 4.02
C ARG A 13 12.76 -9.46 3.89
N LEU A 14 12.56 -8.21 4.29
CA LEU A 14 13.67 -7.26 4.43
C LEU A 14 14.67 -7.80 5.47
N GLU A 15 15.95 -7.50 5.25
CA GLU A 15 17.01 -7.86 6.21
C GLU A 15 16.90 -7.05 7.51
N ASP A 16 16.44 -5.80 7.40
CA ASP A 16 15.95 -5.06 8.54
C ASP A 16 14.47 -5.38 8.74
N ASP A 17 14.10 -5.87 9.93
CA ASP A 17 12.71 -6.17 10.31
C ASP A 17 11.85 -4.89 10.43
N SER A 18 12.09 -3.88 9.59
CA SER A 18 11.45 -2.56 9.64
C SER A 18 10.03 -2.56 9.05
N ILE A 19 9.75 -3.51 8.13
CA ILE A 19 8.44 -3.72 7.53
C ILE A 19 8.02 -5.18 7.72
N HIS A 20 6.84 -5.35 8.30
CA HIS A 20 6.18 -6.62 8.48
C HIS A 20 4.97 -6.71 7.55
N TYR A 21 4.61 -7.93 7.16
CA TYR A 21 3.42 -8.16 6.36
C TYR A 21 2.77 -9.49 6.74
N ASP A 22 1.45 -9.48 6.74
CA ASP A 22 0.59 -10.62 6.99
C ASP A 22 -0.50 -10.65 5.92
N PHE A 23 -0.43 -11.68 5.07
CA PHE A 23 -1.35 -11.88 3.98
C PHE A 23 -2.39 -12.97 4.28
N ASP A 24 -2.29 -13.59 5.46
CA ASP A 24 -3.30 -14.52 5.94
C ASP A 24 -4.45 -13.74 6.58
N GLY A 25 -5.54 -13.58 5.82
CA GLY A 25 -6.80 -13.03 6.29
C GLY A 25 -7.01 -11.55 6.01
N HIS A 26 -6.14 -10.66 6.52
CA HIS A 26 -6.37 -9.20 6.46
C HIS A 26 -5.51 -8.45 5.44
N SER A 27 -4.56 -9.10 4.76
CA SER A 27 -3.68 -8.46 3.76
C SER A 27 -3.08 -7.14 4.25
N THR A 28 -2.36 -7.20 5.36
CA THR A 28 -1.80 -6.04 6.05
C THR A 28 -0.30 -5.94 5.83
N ILE A 29 0.18 -4.76 5.50
CA ILE A 29 1.60 -4.40 5.49
C ILE A 29 1.80 -3.30 6.54
N TYR A 30 2.85 -3.41 7.35
CA TYR A 30 3.06 -2.57 8.51
C TYR A 30 4.53 -2.16 8.64
N LYS A 31 4.77 -0.88 8.93
CA LYS A 31 6.08 -0.33 9.28
C LYS A 31 6.06 0.12 10.74
N GLU A 32 7.03 -0.31 11.54
CA GLU A 32 7.06 0.02 12.98
C GLU A 32 7.42 1.48 13.27
N ASN A 33 8.38 2.02 12.53
CA ASN A 33 8.96 3.34 12.79
C ASN A 33 9.10 4.16 11.49
N PRO A 34 8.23 5.15 11.25
CA PRO A 34 7.01 5.47 11.99
C PRO A 34 5.93 4.39 11.83
N LYS A 35 5.01 4.32 12.80
CA LYS A 35 3.88 3.39 12.85
C LYS A 35 2.88 3.66 11.71
N ILE A 36 3.01 2.92 10.60
CA ILE A 36 2.12 3.05 9.42
C ILE A 36 1.64 1.67 9.00
N TYR A 37 0.34 1.52 8.80
CA TYR A 37 -0.28 0.29 8.29
C TYR A 37 -0.94 0.56 6.95
N LEU A 38 -0.83 -0.38 6.02
CA LEU A 38 -1.65 -0.48 4.83
C LEU A 38 -2.45 -1.77 4.93
N ASN A 39 -3.77 -1.66 4.89
CA ASN A 39 -4.71 -2.78 4.91
C ASN A 39 -5.75 -2.58 3.81
N GLY A 40 -6.26 -3.64 3.21
CA GLY A 40 -7.42 -3.49 2.36
C GLY A 40 -8.02 -4.77 1.82
N SER A 41 -9.14 -4.58 1.14
CA SER A 41 -9.85 -5.56 0.36
C SER A 41 -9.87 -5.13 -1.11
N PRO A 42 -10.30 -6.01 -2.04
CA PRO A 42 -10.47 -5.64 -3.45
C PRO A 42 -11.37 -4.40 -3.68
N GLU A 43 -12.25 -4.09 -2.73
CA GLU A 43 -13.16 -2.94 -2.79
C GLU A 43 -12.52 -1.63 -2.28
N GLN A 44 -11.63 -1.70 -1.27
CA GLN A 44 -11.09 -0.51 -0.60
C GLN A 44 -9.77 -0.81 0.12
N TYR A 45 -8.85 0.16 0.10
CA TYR A 45 -7.63 0.13 0.91
C TYR A 45 -7.60 1.32 1.87
N VAL A 46 -6.92 1.16 3.00
CA VAL A 46 -6.76 2.17 4.04
C VAL A 46 -5.31 2.19 4.51
N VAL A 47 -4.72 3.38 4.53
CA VAL A 47 -3.48 3.63 5.26
C VAL A 47 -3.82 4.20 6.63
N TYR A 48 -3.34 3.57 7.69
CA TYR A 48 -3.42 4.06 9.07
C TYR A 48 -2.08 4.63 9.48
N LYS A 49 -2.07 5.87 9.96
CA LYS A 49 -0.91 6.51 10.56
C LYS A 49 -1.32 7.17 11.87
N ASN A 50 -0.99 6.55 13.00
CA ASN A 50 -1.55 6.95 14.30
C ASN A 50 -3.08 7.00 14.23
N ASP A 51 -3.69 8.17 14.44
CA ASP A 51 -5.13 8.40 14.36
C ASP A 51 -5.58 8.90 12.97
N GLU A 52 -4.69 8.95 11.99
CA GLU A 52 -4.98 9.39 10.62
C GLU A 52 -5.30 8.22 9.70
N LEU A 53 -6.40 8.32 8.95
CA LEU A 53 -6.85 7.30 8.00
C LEU A 53 -6.92 7.90 6.61
N TYR A 54 -6.23 7.27 5.66
CA TYR A 54 -6.25 7.65 4.25
C TYR A 54 -6.89 6.53 3.45
N TYR A 55 -8.05 6.80 2.87
CA TYR A 55 -8.86 5.84 2.14
C TYR A 55 -8.55 5.88 0.65
N PHE A 56 -8.49 4.71 0.05
CA PHE A 56 -8.31 4.51 -1.38
C PHE A 56 -9.39 3.57 -1.90
N THR A 57 -9.86 3.84 -3.10
CA THR A 57 -10.72 2.89 -3.83
C THR A 57 -9.96 1.58 -4.10
N GLY A 58 -10.67 0.48 -4.38
CA GLY A 58 -10.07 -0.78 -4.84
C GLY A 58 -9.15 -0.65 -6.07
N GLN A 59 -9.24 0.47 -6.78
CA GLN A 59 -8.38 0.85 -7.89
C GLN A 59 -7.13 1.66 -7.48
N GLY A 60 -6.80 1.74 -6.19
CA GLY A 60 -5.65 2.48 -5.68
C GLY A 60 -5.78 4.01 -5.77
N LYS A 61 -6.96 4.53 -6.12
CA LYS A 61 -7.18 5.99 -6.19
C LYS A 61 -7.51 6.52 -4.81
N PHE A 62 -6.79 7.55 -4.37
CA PHE A 62 -7.12 8.29 -3.15
C PHE A 62 -8.57 8.77 -3.19
N SER A 63 -9.30 8.51 -2.12
CA SER A 63 -10.71 8.85 -1.97
C SER A 63 -10.88 10.01 -1.01
N HIS A 64 -10.46 9.85 0.25
CA HIS A 64 -10.56 10.86 1.29
C HIS A 64 -9.67 10.50 2.49
N PHE A 65 -9.44 11.49 3.32
CA PHE A 65 -8.76 11.40 4.61
C PHE A 65 -9.78 11.61 5.74
N ARG A 66 -9.55 10.96 6.88
CA ARG A 66 -10.30 11.15 8.12
C ARG A 66 -9.40 10.96 9.34
N ILE A 67 -9.75 11.59 10.47
CA ILE A 67 -9.13 11.33 11.78
C ILE A 67 -10.03 10.36 12.58
N LEU A 68 -9.45 9.32 13.16
CA LEU A 68 -10.16 8.37 14.01
C LEU A 68 -10.79 9.11 15.20
N GLY A 69 -12.06 8.85 15.48
CA GLY A 69 -12.80 9.55 16.54
C GLY A 69 -13.27 10.95 16.18
N SER A 70 -12.96 11.48 14.99
CA SER A 70 -13.60 12.69 14.48
C SER A 70 -15.02 12.39 14.00
N ASP A 71 -15.87 13.42 14.04
CA ASP A 71 -17.21 13.38 13.45
C ASP A 71 -17.10 12.98 11.96
N SER A 72 -18.02 12.13 11.48
CA SER A 72 -17.97 11.56 10.11
C SER A 72 -18.16 12.59 9.00
N LYS A 73 -18.36 13.86 9.35
CA LYS A 73 -18.47 14.98 8.40
C LYS A 73 -17.14 15.68 8.12
N PHE A 74 -16.06 15.27 8.79
CA PHE A 74 -14.72 15.86 8.65
C PHE A 74 -13.82 15.07 7.69
N ASP A 75 -14.36 14.73 6.53
CA ASP A 75 -13.58 14.10 5.46
C ASP A 75 -12.85 15.18 4.64
N ASP A 76 -11.59 14.94 4.31
CA ASP A 76 -10.75 15.85 3.51
C ASP A 76 -10.22 15.11 2.26
N SER A 77 -10.47 15.67 1.08
CA SER A 77 -9.99 15.13 -0.20
C SER A 77 -9.03 16.08 -0.93
N SER A 78 -8.45 17.04 -0.21
CA SER A 78 -7.51 18.01 -0.74
C SER A 78 -6.26 17.38 -1.35
N ASP A 79 -5.62 18.13 -2.25
CA ASP A 79 -4.35 17.72 -2.87
C ASP A 79 -3.25 17.52 -1.82
N GLN A 80 -3.28 18.26 -0.71
CA GLN A 80 -2.35 18.05 0.40
C GLN A 80 -2.49 16.63 0.98
N ARG A 81 -3.70 16.21 1.35
CA ARG A 81 -3.94 14.86 1.90
C ARG A 81 -3.61 13.77 0.89
N LYS A 82 -3.88 14.01 -0.39
CA LYS A 82 -3.48 13.10 -1.46
C LYS A 82 -1.96 12.94 -1.57
N MET A 83 -1.18 14.02 -1.41
CA MET A 83 0.29 13.95 -1.42
C MET A 83 0.83 13.20 -0.20
N GLU A 84 0.28 13.46 0.99
CA GLU A 84 0.63 12.71 2.21
C GLU A 84 0.33 11.22 2.06
N ALA A 85 -0.86 10.87 1.57
CA ALA A 85 -1.28 9.50 1.33
C ALA A 85 -0.30 8.76 0.40
N LYS A 86 0.08 9.40 -0.72
CA LYS A 86 1.09 8.87 -1.65
C LYS A 86 2.43 8.62 -0.99
N LYS A 87 2.89 9.57 -0.16
CA LYS A 87 4.15 9.43 0.57
C LYS A 87 4.12 8.21 1.49
N TYR A 88 3.04 7.99 2.22
CA TYR A 88 2.94 6.85 3.14
C TYR A 88 2.83 5.51 2.43
N VAL A 89 2.14 5.46 1.29
CA VAL A 89 2.13 4.26 0.44
C VAL A 89 3.53 3.96 -0.07
N ALA A 90 4.26 4.97 -0.57
CA ALA A 90 5.64 4.81 -1.03
C ALA A 90 6.57 4.32 0.09
N GLU A 91 6.48 4.91 1.29
CA GLU A 91 7.28 4.53 2.46
C GLU A 91 7.12 3.07 2.90
N ILE A 92 6.00 2.43 2.55
CA ILE A 92 5.72 1.02 2.85
C ILE A 92 6.06 0.13 1.65
N LEU A 93 5.62 0.50 0.45
CA LEU A 93 5.70 -0.39 -0.71
C LEU A 93 7.05 -0.34 -1.41
N GLU A 94 7.73 0.81 -1.48
CA GLU A 94 9.00 0.93 -2.22
C GLU A 94 10.08 -0.03 -1.70
N PRO A 95 10.32 -0.19 -0.37
CA PRO A 95 11.32 -1.14 0.12
C PRO A 95 10.99 -2.59 -0.26
N LEU A 96 9.71 -2.96 -0.25
CA LEU A 96 9.25 -4.29 -0.66
C LEU A 96 9.42 -4.52 -2.16
N ILE A 97 9.15 -3.49 -2.99
CA ILE A 97 9.36 -3.57 -4.44
C ILE A 97 10.86 -3.69 -4.76
N ALA A 98 11.72 -2.96 -4.06
CA ALA A 98 13.16 -2.91 -4.32
C ALA A 98 13.87 -4.25 -4.09
N ILE A 99 13.34 -5.11 -3.21
CA ILE A 99 13.91 -6.42 -2.90
C ILE A 99 13.27 -7.57 -3.69
N GLN A 100 12.21 -7.30 -4.46
CA GLN A 100 11.60 -8.34 -5.27
C GLN A 100 12.58 -8.78 -6.37
N PRO A 101 12.75 -10.10 -6.58
CA PRO A 101 13.58 -10.58 -7.67
C PRO A 101 13.01 -10.08 -8.99
N GLU A 102 13.89 -9.69 -9.92
CA GLU A 102 13.46 -9.36 -11.26
C GLU A 102 12.68 -10.54 -11.85
N PRO A 103 11.56 -10.29 -12.55
CA PRO A 103 10.80 -11.34 -13.20
C PRO A 103 11.76 -12.16 -14.07
N PRO A 104 11.67 -13.51 -14.04
CA PRO A 104 12.47 -14.32 -14.94
C PRO A 104 12.26 -13.83 -16.38
N ILE A 105 13.37 -13.53 -17.07
CA ILE A 105 13.35 -13.07 -18.46
C ILE A 105 12.85 -14.23 -19.31
N TYR A 106 11.53 -14.32 -19.49
CA TYR A 106 10.96 -15.21 -20.49
C TYR A 106 11.24 -14.60 -21.86
N SER A 107 12.02 -15.32 -22.68
CA SER A 107 12.31 -14.88 -24.04
C SER A 107 11.03 -14.84 -24.87
N SER A 108 10.56 -13.62 -25.10
CA SER A 108 9.62 -13.18 -26.13
C SER A 108 8.14 -13.58 -26.00
N LYS A 109 7.31 -12.53 -26.09
CA LYS A 109 5.87 -12.47 -26.40
C LYS A 109 4.89 -12.75 -25.26
N SER A 110 4.88 -11.88 -24.26
CA SER A 110 3.64 -11.18 -23.93
C SER A 110 3.97 -9.80 -23.35
N THR A 111 3.17 -8.81 -23.73
CA THR A 111 3.20 -7.42 -23.29
C THR A 111 2.86 -7.34 -21.80
N GLY A 112 3.79 -7.73 -20.94
CA GLY A 112 3.77 -7.46 -19.50
C GLY A 112 4.36 -6.08 -19.25
N SER A 113 3.59 -5.02 -19.48
CA SER A 113 3.98 -3.67 -19.10
C SER A 113 4.01 -3.57 -17.58
N PHE A 114 5.20 -3.43 -17.00
CA PHE A 114 5.36 -2.95 -15.64
C PHE A 114 5.07 -1.45 -15.64
N ILE A 115 3.87 -1.08 -15.21
CA ILE A 115 3.52 0.31 -14.94
C ILE A 115 3.74 0.53 -13.45
N VAL A 116 4.87 1.15 -13.13
CA VAL A 116 5.05 1.91 -11.90
C VAL A 116 4.21 3.19 -12.06
N ILE A 117 3.38 3.53 -11.07
CA ILE A 117 2.72 4.85 -11.04
C ILE A 117 3.70 5.87 -10.48
#